data_AF-A0A6G0SCB8-F1
#
_entry.id   AF-A0A6G0SCB8-F1
#
_cell.length_a   1.000
_cell.length_b   1.000
_cell.length_c   1.000
_cell.angle_alpha   90.00
_cell.angle_beta   90.00
_cell.angle_gamma   90.00
#
_symmetry.space_group_name_H-M   'P 1'
#
loop_
_entity.id
_entity.type
_entity.pdbx_description
1 polymer ?
#
loop_
_entity_poly.entity_id
_entity_poly.type
_entity_poly.pdbx_seq_one_letter_code
_entity_poly.pdbx_strand_id
1 'polypeptide(L)'
;MASSSTQPSSNSSDETNVVTPTPPSLTDQSLSAESVRRACTSSRTQTANRSYRRGVAAWIRQTKEEPEQYFEPGGGIDINVFTPKDFEEFLLSKMCASGKTLKVTTLGGYRSAIKDIYREKKLALPAAYADEMKTFFAGLKRIEAERNQTGSGESKMAGKMALPYSVYEAACKKMIVLGDNGFAHLYLTFQWNLMCRSQSVETINSGHISYEDDSIGVVFHKSKVNQDGNAPKDPRHIYANPFSPWTCCITALGIYWAYSPRQDAGPIFPGSLQRNRF
;
A
#
# COMPACT_ATOMS: atom_id res chain seq x y z
N MET A 1 23.93 -27.34 -68.19
CA MET A 1 24.62 -26.03 -68.10
C MET A 1 23.78 -25.12 -67.20
N ALA A 2 24.43 -24.59 -66.16
CA ALA A 2 24.17 -23.39 -65.34
C ALA A 2 22.94 -22.52 -65.67
N SER A 3 22.25 -21.84 -64.74
CA SER A 3 22.38 -21.64 -63.29
C SER A 3 21.17 -20.79 -62.83
N SER A 4 21.02 -20.69 -61.51
CA SER A 4 20.44 -19.57 -60.77
C SER A 4 18.95 -19.67 -60.39
N SER A 5 18.75 -20.42 -59.32
CA SER A 5 17.73 -20.29 -58.30
C SER A 5 17.87 -18.97 -57.53
N THR A 6 16.77 -18.22 -57.44
CA THR A 6 16.63 -17.04 -56.57
C THR A 6 15.43 -17.24 -55.65
N GLN A 7 15.68 -17.51 -54.36
CA GLN A 7 14.69 -17.42 -53.30
C GLN A 7 14.46 -15.95 -52.91
N PRO A 8 13.25 -15.58 -52.47
CA PRO A 8 13.07 -14.46 -51.56
C PRO A 8 12.85 -14.97 -50.12
N SER A 9 13.85 -14.68 -49.29
CA SER A 9 13.77 -14.20 -47.91
C SER A 9 12.73 -14.79 -46.94
N SER A 10 13.22 -15.65 -46.04
CA SER A 10 12.67 -15.89 -44.71
C SER A 10 12.77 -14.64 -43.84
N ASN A 11 11.63 -14.03 -43.49
CA ASN A 11 11.56 -13.13 -42.33
C ASN A 11 11.24 -13.95 -41.09
N SER A 12 12.30 -14.50 -40.49
CA SER A 12 12.32 -14.96 -39.11
C SER A 12 12.16 -13.74 -38.21
N SER A 13 10.95 -13.49 -37.75
CA SER A 13 10.71 -12.54 -36.66
C SER A 13 11.08 -13.26 -35.37
N ASP A 14 12.24 -12.91 -34.83
CA ASP A 14 12.71 -13.31 -33.51
C ASP A 14 11.68 -12.86 -32.46
N GLU A 15 10.74 -13.75 -32.11
CA GLU A 15 9.97 -13.62 -30.87
C GLU A 15 10.94 -13.86 -29.72
N THR A 16 11.61 -12.79 -29.31
CA THR A 16 12.26 -12.68 -28.02
C THR A 16 11.20 -12.95 -26.95
N ASN A 17 11.16 -14.19 -26.49
CA ASN A 17 10.44 -14.62 -25.30
C ASN A 17 11.01 -13.82 -24.12
N VAL A 18 10.44 -12.64 -23.85
CA VAL A 18 10.66 -11.91 -22.62
C VAL A 18 9.94 -12.69 -21.53
N VAL A 19 10.61 -13.73 -21.03
CA VAL A 19 10.29 -14.37 -19.76
C VAL A 19 10.41 -13.29 -18.71
N THR A 20 9.28 -12.65 -18.42
CA THR A 20 9.15 -11.77 -17.27
C THR A 20 9.35 -12.64 -16.04
N PRO A 21 10.29 -12.28 -15.13
CA PRO A 21 10.56 -13.11 -13.97
C PRO A 21 9.29 -13.17 -13.13
N THR A 22 8.76 -14.39 -12.98
CA THR A 22 7.71 -14.71 -12.03
C THR A 22 8.14 -14.18 -10.66
N PRO A 23 7.34 -13.33 -9.98
CA PRO A 23 7.68 -12.90 -8.64
C PRO A 23 7.79 -14.15 -7.75
N PRO A 24 8.84 -14.26 -6.92
CA PRO A 24 9.10 -15.48 -6.17
C PRO A 24 7.89 -15.81 -5.29
N SER A 25 7.40 -17.04 -5.41
CA SER A 25 6.44 -17.61 -4.48
C SER A 25 7.00 -17.46 -3.06
N LEU A 26 6.17 -17.02 -2.11
CA LEU A 26 6.55 -16.73 -0.72
C LEU A 26 6.95 -17.98 0.11
N THR A 27 7.29 -19.08 -0.53
CA THR A 27 7.61 -20.37 0.08
C THR A 27 9.01 -20.82 -0.31
N ASP A 28 10.02 -19.97 -0.11
CA ASP A 28 11.36 -20.41 0.33
C ASP A 28 12.29 -19.23 0.69
N GLN A 29 11.84 -18.29 1.53
CA GLN A 29 12.81 -17.43 2.21
C GLN A 29 13.37 -18.23 3.38
N SER A 30 14.66 -18.54 3.34
CA SER A 30 15.35 -19.15 4.49
C SER A 30 15.00 -18.34 5.75
N LEU A 31 14.30 -19.00 6.66
CA LEU A 31 13.78 -18.38 7.87
C LEU A 31 14.98 -18.01 8.75
N SER A 32 15.35 -16.73 8.80
CA SER A 32 16.43 -16.24 9.64
C SER A 32 15.86 -15.47 10.84
N ALA A 33 16.60 -15.43 11.94
CA ALA A 33 16.21 -14.65 13.10
C ALA A 33 16.00 -13.16 12.75
N GLU A 34 16.71 -12.65 11.75
CA GLU A 34 16.53 -11.29 11.24
C GLU A 34 15.26 -11.13 10.40
N SER A 35 14.91 -12.08 9.52
CA SER A 35 13.67 -12.02 8.75
C SER A 35 12.44 -12.09 9.67
N VAL A 36 12.48 -12.92 10.72
CA VAL A 36 11.42 -13.02 11.74
C VAL A 36 11.27 -11.73 12.53
N ARG A 37 12.37 -11.13 13.01
CA ARG A 37 12.30 -9.82 13.70
C ARG A 37 11.78 -8.71 12.80
N ARG A 38 12.17 -8.70 11.52
CA ARG A 38 11.67 -7.73 10.53
C ARG A 38 10.18 -7.92 10.26
N ALA A 39 9.64 -9.14 10.34
CA ALA A 39 8.23 -9.42 10.13
C ALA A 39 7.29 -8.73 11.15
N CYS A 40 7.82 -8.29 12.32
CA CYS A 40 7.08 -7.45 13.28
C CYS A 40 6.59 -6.13 12.66
N THR A 41 7.27 -5.63 11.63
CA THR A 41 6.89 -4.44 10.88
C THR A 41 6.48 -4.84 9.47
N SER A 42 5.29 -4.44 9.02
CA SER A 42 4.84 -4.77 7.66
C SER A 42 5.83 -4.31 6.58
N SER A 43 6.00 -5.07 5.50
CA SER A 43 6.88 -4.73 4.38
C SER A 43 6.60 -3.32 3.83
N ARG A 44 5.32 -2.93 3.78
CA ARG A 44 4.89 -1.58 3.39
C ARG A 44 5.41 -0.52 4.34
N THR A 45 5.30 -0.74 5.64
CA THR A 45 5.82 0.20 6.66
C THR A 45 7.33 0.32 6.54
N GLN A 46 8.05 -0.78 6.32
CA GLN A 46 9.50 -0.74 6.09
C GLN A 46 9.85 0.11 4.84
N THR A 47 9.14 -0.09 3.72
CA THR A 47 9.32 0.71 2.50
C THR A 47 8.99 2.19 2.74
N ALA A 48 7.89 2.48 3.45
CA ALA A 48 7.51 3.84 3.79
C ALA A 48 8.58 4.53 4.67
N ASN A 49 9.08 3.84 5.69
CA ASN A 49 10.13 4.36 6.56
C ASN A 49 11.42 4.63 5.78
N ARG A 50 11.83 3.75 4.86
CA ARG A 50 12.96 4.01 3.95
C ARG A 50 12.73 5.27 3.11
N SER A 51 11.53 5.45 2.56
CA SER A 51 11.18 6.65 1.79
C SER A 51 11.25 7.93 2.64
N TYR A 52 10.68 7.90 3.84
CA TYR A 52 10.75 9.04 4.77
C TYR A 52 12.18 9.36 5.21
N ARG A 53 12.99 8.35 5.54
CA ARG A 53 14.42 8.54 5.89
C ARG A 53 15.20 9.16 4.74
N ARG A 54 14.96 8.73 3.49
CA ARG A 54 15.55 9.38 2.29
C ARG A 54 15.18 10.85 2.20
N GLY A 55 13.93 11.20 2.51
CA GLY A 55 13.48 12.61 2.53
C GLY A 55 14.20 13.46 3.58
N VAL A 56 14.49 12.91 4.76
CA VAL A 56 15.29 13.56 5.80
C VAL A 56 16.75 13.69 5.35
N ALA A 57 17.34 12.60 4.85
CA ALA A 57 18.72 12.59 4.37
C ALA A 57 18.97 13.58 3.23
N ALA A 58 18.01 13.74 2.31
CA ALA A 58 18.09 14.75 1.25
C ALA A 58 18.08 16.18 1.81
N TRP A 59 17.25 16.44 2.82
CA TRP A 59 17.20 17.75 3.47
C TRP A 59 18.48 18.07 4.24
N ILE A 60 19.06 17.09 4.95
CA ILE A 60 20.34 17.25 5.66
C ILE A 60 21.43 17.68 4.67
N ARG A 61 21.57 16.96 3.55
CA ARG A 61 22.55 17.29 2.48
C ARG A 61 22.34 18.66 1.84
N GLN A 62 21.11 19.15 1.85
CA GLN A 62 20.78 20.45 1.25
C GLN A 62 20.99 21.62 2.21
N THR A 63 20.85 21.40 3.52
CA THR A 63 20.62 22.50 4.49
C THR A 63 21.73 22.62 5.53
N LYS A 64 22.42 21.52 5.87
CA LYS A 64 23.46 21.55 6.91
C LYS A 64 24.83 21.89 6.29
N GLU A 65 25.64 22.67 7.00
CA GLU A 65 26.96 23.13 6.52
C GLU A 65 27.93 21.97 6.32
N GLU A 66 27.94 21.01 7.25
CA GLU A 66 28.71 19.77 7.17
C GLU A 66 27.73 18.59 7.20
N PRO A 67 27.17 18.16 6.05
CA PRO A 67 26.16 17.10 6.03
C PRO A 67 26.68 15.72 6.41
N GLU A 68 27.92 15.41 6.06
CA GLU A 68 28.46 14.05 6.17
C GLU A 68 28.61 13.58 7.63
N GLN A 69 28.73 14.49 8.60
CA GLN A 69 28.74 14.13 10.03
C GLN A 69 27.41 13.55 10.52
N TYR A 70 26.30 13.79 9.81
CA TYR A 70 24.98 13.28 10.17
C TYR A 70 24.74 11.86 9.65
N PHE A 71 25.71 11.24 8.97
CA PHE A 71 25.57 9.91 8.40
C PHE A 71 26.62 8.95 8.98
N GLU A 72 26.17 7.74 9.32
CA GLU A 72 27.09 6.63 9.62
C GLU A 72 27.79 6.16 8.34
N PRO A 73 28.92 5.42 8.43
CA PRO A 73 29.63 4.90 7.25
C PRO A 73 28.77 4.11 6.26
N GLY A 74 27.64 3.54 6.70
CA GLY A 74 26.65 2.86 5.86
C GLY A 74 25.61 3.78 5.19
N GLY A 75 25.74 5.10 5.30
CA GLY A 75 24.82 6.10 4.74
C GLY A 75 23.49 6.26 5.49
N GLY A 76 23.33 5.58 6.63
CA GLY A 76 22.20 5.73 7.54
C GLY A 76 22.31 7.02 8.35
N ILE A 77 21.18 7.61 8.75
CA ILE A 77 21.19 8.80 9.63
C ILE A 77 21.79 8.41 10.99
N ASP A 78 22.81 9.12 11.42
CA ASP A 78 23.36 9.00 12.77
C ASP A 78 22.45 9.73 13.76
N ILE A 79 21.85 8.96 14.66
CA ILE A 79 20.92 9.45 15.68
C ILE A 79 21.63 10.11 16.87
N ASN A 80 22.95 9.95 17.00
CA ASN A 80 23.73 10.63 18.02
C ASN A 80 24.04 12.08 17.62
N VAL A 81 24.07 12.34 16.30
CA VAL A 81 24.31 13.66 15.73
C VAL A 81 23.00 14.35 15.34
N PHE A 82 22.03 13.61 14.78
CA PHE A 82 20.73 14.14 14.40
C PHE A 82 19.81 14.35 15.61
N THR A 83 19.71 15.59 16.08
CA THR A 83 19.01 15.95 17.32
C THR A 83 17.50 16.17 17.13
N PRO A 84 16.69 16.21 18.22
CA PRO A 84 15.30 16.64 18.11
C PRO A 84 15.13 18.03 17.45
N LYS A 85 16.04 18.97 17.71
CA LYS A 85 16.00 20.33 17.12
C LYS A 85 16.19 20.30 15.60
N ASP A 86 17.12 19.50 15.10
CA ASP A 86 17.31 19.30 13.66
C ASP A 86 16.05 18.72 13.01
N PHE A 87 15.37 17.83 13.72
CA PHE A 87 14.12 17.25 13.24
C PHE A 87 12.97 18.28 13.24
N GLU A 88 12.86 19.15 14.24
CA GLU A 88 11.89 20.26 14.22
C GLU A 88 12.14 21.19 13.04
N GLU A 89 13.39 21.58 12.80
CA GLU A 89 13.77 22.42 11.66
C GLU A 89 13.38 21.76 10.32
N PHE A 90 13.66 20.46 10.18
CA PHE A 90 13.21 19.67 9.04
C PHE A 90 11.69 19.72 8.87
N LEU A 91 10.92 19.47 9.94
CA LEU A 91 9.46 19.43 9.89
C LEU A 91 8.87 20.81 9.55
N LEU A 92 9.42 21.89 10.11
CA LEU A 92 9.04 23.26 9.78
C LEU A 92 9.34 23.58 8.32
N SER A 93 10.50 23.18 7.81
CA SER A 93 10.83 23.34 6.39
C SER A 93 9.79 22.65 5.50
N LYS A 94 9.27 21.48 5.88
CA LYS A 94 8.25 20.74 5.12
C LYS A 94 6.84 21.32 5.23
N MET A 95 6.57 22.10 6.26
CA MET A 95 5.31 22.84 6.38
C MET A 95 5.33 24.18 5.64
N CYS A 96 6.49 24.83 5.60
CA CYS A 96 6.70 26.15 5.02
C CYS A 96 7.19 26.12 3.56
N ALA A 97 7.82 25.03 3.12
CA ALA A 97 8.31 24.91 1.75
C ALA A 97 7.19 24.54 0.77
N SER A 98 7.29 25.13 -0.42
CA SER A 98 6.69 24.69 -1.69
C SER A 98 5.20 24.94 -1.95
N GLY A 99 4.62 26.06 -1.51
CA GLY A 99 3.27 26.48 -1.93
C GLY A 99 2.13 25.48 -1.62
N LYS A 100 2.45 24.39 -0.92
CA LYS A 100 1.61 23.25 -0.60
C LYS A 100 2.02 22.75 0.77
N THR A 101 1.32 23.20 1.79
CA THR A 101 1.56 22.80 3.18
C THR A 101 1.28 21.31 3.35
N LEU A 102 2.30 20.52 3.72
CA LEU A 102 2.08 19.12 4.05
C LEU A 102 1.21 18.98 5.30
N LYS A 103 0.25 18.04 5.26
CA LYS A 103 -0.60 17.69 6.41
C LYS A 103 0.23 17.09 7.53
N VAL A 104 -0.15 17.33 8.79
CA VAL A 104 0.55 16.81 9.97
C VAL A 104 0.55 15.28 10.00
N THR A 105 -0.43 14.63 9.36
CA THR A 105 -0.44 13.18 9.15
C THR A 105 0.80 12.68 8.40
N THR A 106 1.26 13.42 7.37
CA THR A 106 2.45 13.07 6.59
C THR A 106 3.72 13.27 7.40
N LEU A 107 3.77 14.36 8.18
CA LEU A 107 4.85 14.64 9.12
C LEU A 107 5.01 13.54 10.17
N GLY A 108 3.90 12.95 10.62
CA GLY A 108 3.90 11.80 11.53
C GLY A 108 4.58 10.56 10.95
N GLY A 109 4.59 10.43 9.62
CA GLY A 109 5.34 9.40 8.91
C GLY A 109 6.85 9.53 9.11
N TYR A 110 7.39 10.75 8.98
CA TYR A 110 8.81 11.02 9.28
C TYR A 110 9.16 10.71 10.72
N ARG A 111 8.32 11.12 11.69
CA ARG A 111 8.56 10.80 13.12
C ARG A 111 8.61 9.30 13.35
N SER A 112 7.71 8.56 12.70
CA SER A 112 7.69 7.09 12.78
C SER A 112 8.96 6.48 12.20
N ALA A 113 9.46 7.03 11.09
CA ALA A 113 10.68 6.57 10.43
C ALA A 113 11.96 6.87 11.21
N ILE A 114 12.01 7.96 12.00
CA ILE A 114 13.13 8.22 12.92
C ILE A 114 13.08 7.26 14.12
N LYS A 115 11.91 7.06 14.75
CA LYS A 115 11.73 6.05 15.81
C LYS A 115 12.12 4.64 15.35
N ASP A 116 11.89 4.35 14.08
CA ASP A 116 12.24 3.09 13.42
C ASP A 116 13.75 2.81 13.45
N ILE A 117 14.60 3.86 13.34
CA ILE A 117 16.07 3.74 13.44
C ILE A 117 16.48 3.28 14.83
N TYR A 118 15.92 3.89 15.88
CA TYR A 118 16.19 3.48 17.27
C TYR A 118 15.82 2.01 17.50
N ARG A 119 14.66 1.57 16.98
CA ARG A 119 14.25 0.17 17.07
C ARG A 119 15.22 -0.77 16.35
N GLU A 120 15.65 -0.42 15.14
CA GLU A 120 16.60 -1.23 14.35
C GLU A 120 17.96 -1.37 15.06
N LYS A 121 18.45 -0.27 15.66
CA LYS A 121 19.69 -0.26 16.46
C LYS A 121 19.54 -0.85 17.87
N LYS A 122 18.32 -1.27 18.25
CA LYS A 122 17.97 -1.76 19.60
C LYS A 122 18.29 -0.76 20.71
N LEU A 123 18.14 0.53 20.41
CA LEU A 123 18.36 1.62 21.35
C LEU A 123 17.03 2.13 21.90
N ALA A 124 17.01 2.47 23.19
CA ALA A 124 15.85 3.12 23.80
C ALA A 124 15.68 4.53 23.21
N LEU A 125 14.43 4.92 22.94
CA LEU A 125 14.14 6.29 22.53
C LEU A 125 14.34 7.22 23.73
N PRO A 126 15.16 8.28 23.65
CA PRO A 126 15.36 9.21 24.75
C PRO A 126 14.02 9.84 25.19
N ALA A 127 13.78 9.90 26.51
CA ALA A 127 12.54 10.46 27.06
C ALA A 127 12.32 11.92 26.63
N ALA A 128 13.38 12.73 26.70
CA ALA A 128 13.37 14.12 26.23
C ALA A 128 12.89 14.24 24.77
N TYR A 129 13.45 13.43 23.86
CA TYR A 129 13.00 13.38 22.47
C TYR A 129 11.52 12.99 22.36
N ALA A 130 11.08 11.99 23.13
CA ALA A 130 9.71 11.50 23.05
C ALA A 130 8.68 12.57 23.47
N ASP A 131 8.95 13.29 24.56
CA ASP A 131 8.08 14.31 25.14
C ASP A 131 8.10 15.62 24.34
N GLU A 132 9.28 16.09 23.93
CA GLU A 132 9.43 17.26 23.04
C GLU A 132 8.67 17.03 21.73
N MET A 133 8.89 15.89 21.07
CA MET A 133 8.17 15.57 19.84
C MET A 133 6.68 15.36 20.07
N LYS A 134 6.24 14.93 21.25
CA LYS A 134 4.80 14.84 21.56
C LYS A 134 4.17 16.24 21.61
N THR A 135 4.81 17.17 22.30
CA THR A 135 4.38 18.56 22.43
C THR A 135 4.40 19.28 21.08
N PHE A 136 5.49 19.15 20.33
CA PHE A 136 5.65 19.76 19.01
C PHE A 136 4.53 19.33 18.05
N PHE A 137 4.27 18.02 17.93
CA PHE A 137 3.18 17.51 17.07
C PHE A 137 1.78 17.91 17.56
N ALA A 138 1.58 18.12 18.87
CA ALA A 138 0.33 18.67 19.38
C ALA A 138 0.14 20.12 18.93
N GLY A 139 1.20 20.92 18.95
CA GLY A 139 1.23 22.28 18.39
C GLY A 139 0.89 22.28 16.90
N LEU A 140 1.57 21.46 16.10
CA LEU A 140 1.31 21.37 14.66
C LEU A 140 -0.15 21.02 14.33
N LYS A 141 -0.75 20.08 15.07
CA LYS A 141 -2.17 19.73 14.91
C LYS A 141 -3.11 20.89 15.20
N ARG A 142 -2.82 21.71 16.23
CA ARG A 142 -3.63 22.89 16.56
C ARG A 142 -3.53 23.94 15.45
N ILE A 143 -2.33 24.21 14.95
CA ILE A 143 -2.14 25.16 13.84
C ILE A 143 -2.83 24.65 12.56
N GLU A 144 -2.74 23.35 12.24
CA GLU A 144 -3.49 22.77 11.10
C GLU A 144 -5.01 22.91 11.31
N ALA A 145 -5.51 22.64 12.52
CA ALA A 145 -6.93 22.78 12.84
C ALA A 145 -7.42 24.24 12.69
N GLU A 146 -6.64 25.21 13.16
CA GLU A 146 -6.96 26.63 13.04
C GLU A 146 -6.98 27.08 11.56
N ARG A 147 -5.98 26.70 10.76
CA ARG A 147 -5.98 26.95 9.31
C ARG A 147 -7.20 26.34 8.61
N ASN A 148 -7.61 25.15 9.03
CA ASN A 148 -8.82 24.52 8.51
C ASN A 148 -10.08 25.27 8.92
N GLN A 149 -10.12 25.82 10.14
CA GLN A 149 -11.24 26.61 10.63
C GLN A 149 -11.38 27.91 9.83
N THR A 150 -10.29 28.63 9.58
CA THR A 150 -10.27 29.91 8.84
C THR A 150 -10.43 29.76 7.33
N GLY A 151 -10.54 28.53 6.81
CA GLY A 151 -10.71 28.27 5.37
C GLY A 151 -9.42 28.39 4.55
N SER A 152 -8.27 28.57 5.21
CA SER A 152 -6.94 28.63 4.58
C SER A 152 -6.31 27.25 4.32
N GLY A 153 -6.98 26.15 4.72
CA GLY A 153 -6.55 24.78 4.47
C GLY A 153 -7.15 24.15 3.20
N GLU A 154 -6.37 23.31 2.49
CA GLU A 154 -6.81 22.56 1.31
C GLU A 154 -8.06 21.70 1.60
N SER A 155 -9.08 21.79 0.74
CA SER A 155 -10.35 21.03 0.68
C SER A 155 -10.63 20.12 1.88
N LYS A 156 -11.44 20.64 2.81
CA LYS A 156 -11.74 20.14 4.16
C LYS A 156 -12.15 18.66 4.28
N MET A 157 -12.52 17.99 3.18
CA MET A 157 -13.01 16.60 3.19
C MET A 157 -12.51 15.73 2.03
N ALA A 158 -11.58 16.21 1.19
CA ALA A 158 -11.06 15.42 0.08
C ALA A 158 -10.41 14.12 0.61
N GLY A 159 -10.98 12.97 0.24
CA GLY A 159 -10.56 11.63 0.70
C GLY A 159 -11.09 11.19 2.07
N LYS A 160 -11.93 12.00 2.74
CA LYS A 160 -12.61 11.62 4.00
C LYS A 160 -14.12 11.46 3.88
N MET A 161 -14.73 11.99 2.81
CA MET A 161 -16.16 11.76 2.57
C MET A 161 -16.41 10.29 2.25
N ALA A 162 -17.47 9.75 2.85
CA ALA A 162 -17.99 8.45 2.45
C ALA A 162 -18.34 8.49 0.96
N LEU A 163 -17.95 7.45 0.23
CA LEU A 163 -18.34 7.29 -1.17
C LEU A 163 -19.87 7.08 -1.21
N PRO A 164 -20.65 7.98 -1.83
CA PRO A 164 -22.09 7.79 -1.91
C PRO A 164 -22.43 6.53 -2.72
N TYR A 165 -23.51 5.85 -2.36
CA TYR A 165 -23.94 4.64 -3.06
C TYR A 165 -24.16 4.89 -4.56
N SER A 166 -24.71 6.04 -4.96
CA SER A 166 -24.89 6.40 -6.37
C SER A 166 -23.57 6.48 -7.15
N VAL A 167 -22.49 6.94 -6.50
CA VAL A 167 -21.15 6.99 -7.12
C VAL A 167 -20.55 5.59 -7.22
N TYR A 168 -20.72 4.77 -6.18
CA TYR A 168 -20.35 3.35 -6.21
C TYR A 168 -21.08 2.61 -7.34
N GLU A 169 -22.40 2.79 -7.45
CA GLU A 169 -23.21 2.19 -8.50
C GLU A 169 -22.76 2.63 -9.90
N ALA A 170 -22.50 3.94 -10.08
CA ALA A 170 -21.98 4.47 -11.35
C ALA A 170 -20.59 3.91 -11.69
N ALA A 171 -19.71 3.74 -10.70
CA ALA A 171 -18.40 3.13 -10.89
C ALA A 171 -18.53 1.65 -11.30
N CYS A 172 -19.38 0.89 -10.61
CA CYS A 172 -19.72 -0.49 -10.95
C CYS A 172 -20.22 -0.64 -12.40
N LYS A 173 -21.14 0.22 -12.84
CA LYS A 173 -21.66 0.22 -14.23
C LYS A 173 -20.57 0.49 -15.27
N LYS A 174 -19.56 1.30 -14.93
CA LYS A 174 -18.41 1.54 -15.82
C LYS A 174 -17.42 0.38 -15.80
N MET A 175 -17.19 -0.22 -14.63
CA MET A 175 -16.19 -1.29 -14.46
C MET A 175 -16.63 -2.62 -15.04
N ILE A 176 -17.92 -2.96 -15.02
CA ILE A 176 -18.42 -4.23 -15.57
C ILE A 176 -18.20 -4.38 -17.08
N VAL A 177 -18.10 -3.27 -17.81
CA VAL A 177 -17.89 -3.25 -19.27
C VAL A 177 -16.41 -3.04 -19.65
N LEU A 178 -15.49 -3.01 -18.69
CA LEU A 178 -14.07 -2.92 -18.99
C LEU A 178 -13.57 -4.23 -19.60
N GLY A 179 -12.66 -4.11 -20.57
CA GLY A 179 -11.93 -5.24 -21.16
C GLY A 179 -10.83 -5.78 -20.24
N ASP A 180 -11.03 -5.77 -18.92
CA ASP A 180 -10.05 -6.21 -17.91
C ASP A 180 -10.41 -7.58 -17.30
N ASN A 181 -11.27 -8.33 -17.98
CA ASN A 181 -11.79 -9.64 -17.60
C ASN A 181 -12.58 -9.62 -16.28
N GLY A 182 -13.29 -8.51 -16.01
CA GLY A 182 -14.10 -8.34 -14.81
C GLY A 182 -13.30 -8.04 -13.54
N PHE A 183 -12.00 -7.78 -13.66
CA PHE A 183 -11.11 -7.55 -12.52
C PHE A 183 -11.56 -6.35 -11.68
N ALA A 184 -11.69 -5.16 -12.27
CA ALA A 184 -12.04 -3.95 -11.51
C ALA A 184 -13.45 -4.04 -10.92
N HIS A 185 -14.38 -4.67 -11.64
CA HIS A 185 -15.76 -4.88 -11.17
C HIS A 185 -15.79 -5.79 -9.95
N LEU A 186 -15.13 -6.94 -10.00
CA LEU A 186 -15.02 -7.85 -8.86
C LEU A 186 -14.29 -7.18 -7.69
N TYR A 187 -13.17 -6.52 -7.96
CA TYR A 187 -12.33 -5.90 -6.94
C TYR A 187 -13.11 -4.81 -6.17
N LEU A 188 -13.81 -3.92 -6.87
CA LEU A 188 -14.64 -2.88 -6.25
C LEU A 188 -15.83 -3.47 -5.49
N THR A 189 -16.56 -4.42 -6.08
CA THR A 189 -17.73 -5.03 -5.44
C THR A 189 -17.36 -5.83 -4.20
N PHE A 190 -16.25 -6.57 -4.21
CA PHE A 190 -15.71 -7.23 -3.03
C PHE A 190 -15.27 -6.23 -1.97
N GLN A 191 -14.57 -5.15 -2.35
CA GLN A 191 -14.16 -4.12 -1.41
C GLN A 191 -15.36 -3.50 -0.68
N TRP A 192 -16.42 -3.21 -1.42
CA TRP A 192 -17.65 -2.63 -0.89
C TRP A 192 -18.39 -3.62 0.02
N ASN A 193 -18.72 -4.82 -0.48
CA ASN A 193 -19.54 -5.78 0.27
C ASN A 193 -18.82 -6.38 1.48
N LEU A 194 -17.49 -6.58 1.41
CA LEU A 194 -16.70 -7.06 2.55
C LEU A 194 -16.29 -5.94 3.52
N MET A 195 -16.62 -4.68 3.20
CA MET A 195 -16.27 -3.49 3.99
C MET A 195 -14.79 -3.49 4.40
N CYS A 196 -13.92 -3.80 3.44
CA CYS A 196 -12.50 -3.96 3.70
C CYS A 196 -11.66 -2.96 2.89
N ARG A 197 -10.37 -2.89 3.23
CA ARG A 197 -9.44 -2.07 2.45
C ARG A 197 -9.11 -2.82 1.17
N SER A 198 -8.76 -2.10 0.10
CA SER A 198 -8.25 -2.72 -1.14
C SER A 198 -7.12 -3.73 -0.86
N GLN A 199 -6.19 -3.43 0.06
CA GLN A 199 -5.14 -4.38 0.43
C GLN A 199 -5.69 -5.72 0.97
N SER A 200 -6.84 -5.72 1.64
CA SER A 200 -7.49 -6.96 2.08
C SER A 200 -8.08 -7.71 0.89
N VAL A 201 -8.70 -7.02 -0.07
CA VAL A 201 -9.26 -7.63 -1.29
C VAL A 201 -8.18 -8.37 -2.08
N GLU A 202 -7.01 -7.75 -2.27
CA GLU A 202 -5.85 -8.37 -2.93
C GLU A 202 -5.39 -9.67 -2.25
N THR A 203 -5.66 -9.86 -0.96
CA THR A 203 -5.23 -11.05 -0.20
C THR A 203 -6.29 -12.15 -0.10
N ILE A 204 -7.45 -11.98 -0.73
CA ILE A 204 -8.49 -13.02 -0.70
C ILE A 204 -7.99 -14.25 -1.44
N ASN A 205 -8.10 -15.40 -0.78
CA ASN A 205 -7.70 -16.70 -1.30
C ASN A 205 -8.95 -17.56 -1.48
N SER A 206 -9.04 -18.31 -2.58
CA SER A 206 -10.16 -19.21 -2.87
C SER A 206 -10.35 -20.28 -1.80
N GLY A 207 -9.27 -20.75 -1.16
CA GLY A 207 -9.35 -21.67 -0.02
C GLY A 207 -9.92 -21.06 1.27
N HIS A 208 -10.15 -19.75 1.32
CA HIS A 208 -10.80 -19.05 2.43
C HIS A 208 -12.23 -18.59 2.08
N ILE A 209 -12.77 -19.06 0.95
CA ILE A 209 -14.16 -18.83 0.55
C ILE A 209 -14.95 -20.09 0.90
N SER A 210 -16.13 -19.88 1.48
CA SER A 210 -17.04 -20.93 1.92
C SER A 210 -18.44 -20.66 1.38
N TYR A 211 -19.16 -21.73 1.06
CA TYR A 211 -20.58 -21.68 0.81
C TYR A 211 -21.29 -21.75 2.16
N GLU A 212 -22.06 -20.71 2.49
CA GLU A 212 -22.73 -20.53 3.77
C GLU A 212 -24.23 -20.36 3.50
N ASP A 213 -24.83 -21.42 2.95
CA ASP A 213 -26.24 -21.56 2.54
C ASP A 213 -26.73 -20.46 1.57
N ASP A 214 -27.28 -19.36 2.08
CA ASP A 214 -27.78 -18.22 1.29
C ASP A 214 -26.71 -17.15 1.00
N SER A 215 -25.46 -17.41 1.40
CA SER A 215 -24.36 -16.46 1.30
C SER A 215 -23.02 -17.11 0.93
N ILE A 216 -22.06 -16.27 0.57
CA ILE A 216 -20.64 -16.65 0.47
C ILE A 216 -19.91 -16.08 1.68
N GLY A 217 -19.23 -16.93 2.45
CA GLY A 217 -18.37 -16.55 3.56
C GLY A 217 -16.92 -16.34 3.11
N VAL A 218 -16.32 -15.20 3.45
CA VAL A 218 -14.89 -14.92 3.20
C VAL A 218 -14.14 -14.72 4.51
N VAL A 219 -13.14 -15.56 4.77
CA VAL A 219 -12.35 -15.49 6.00
C VAL A 219 -11.03 -14.74 5.78
N PHE A 220 -10.78 -13.73 6.62
CA PHE A 220 -9.50 -13.02 6.65
C PHE A 220 -8.64 -13.50 7.83
N HIS A 221 -7.58 -14.26 7.55
CA HIS A 221 -6.65 -14.73 8.59
C HIS A 221 -5.74 -13.62 9.14
N LYS A 222 -5.62 -12.52 8.41
CA LYS A 222 -4.84 -11.36 8.79
C LYS A 222 -5.57 -10.09 8.39
N SER A 223 -5.64 -9.13 9.31
CA SER A 223 -6.20 -7.81 9.04
C SER A 223 -5.30 -6.73 9.64
N LYS A 224 -5.50 -5.46 9.26
CA LYS A 224 -4.71 -4.35 9.83
C LYS A 224 -4.71 -4.34 11.37
N VAL A 225 -5.80 -4.75 12.00
CA VAL A 225 -5.96 -4.76 13.47
C VAL A 225 -5.68 -6.13 14.10
N ASN A 226 -5.67 -7.21 13.31
CA ASN A 226 -5.34 -8.58 13.72
C ASN A 226 -4.14 -9.07 12.89
N GLN A 227 -2.93 -8.65 13.28
CA GLN A 227 -1.70 -8.94 12.51
C GLN A 227 -1.11 -10.31 12.82
N ASP A 228 -1.37 -10.83 14.02
CA ASP A 228 -0.94 -12.13 14.54
C ASP A 228 -1.94 -13.25 14.24
N GLY A 229 -3.19 -12.90 13.89
CA GLY A 229 -4.20 -13.86 13.43
C GLY A 229 -4.89 -14.61 14.58
N ASN A 230 -4.72 -14.13 15.81
CA ASN A 230 -5.25 -14.78 17.02
C ASN A 230 -6.71 -14.40 17.32
N ALA A 231 -7.20 -13.30 16.77
CA ALA A 231 -8.62 -12.96 16.92
C ALA A 231 -9.52 -13.96 16.18
N PRO A 232 -10.80 -14.14 16.61
CA PRO A 232 -11.78 -14.96 15.91
C PRO A 232 -11.83 -14.67 14.42
N LYS A 233 -11.97 -15.74 13.63
CA LYS A 233 -11.90 -15.72 12.17
C LYS A 233 -13.28 -15.92 11.55
N ASP A 234 -14.25 -15.19 12.08
CA ASP A 234 -15.62 -15.28 11.61
C ASP A 234 -15.68 -14.86 10.13
N PRO A 235 -16.34 -15.64 9.27
CA PRO A 235 -16.49 -15.30 7.87
C PRO A 235 -17.25 -13.98 7.72
N ARG A 236 -16.79 -13.15 6.78
CA ARG A 236 -17.58 -12.02 6.30
C ARG A 236 -18.49 -12.51 5.19
N HIS A 237 -19.79 -12.46 5.45
CA HIS A 237 -20.80 -12.92 4.50
C HIS A 237 -21.09 -11.85 3.45
N ILE A 238 -21.14 -12.27 2.20
CA ILE A 238 -21.61 -11.46 1.06
C ILE A 238 -22.78 -12.17 0.38
N TYR A 239 -23.70 -11.39 -0.17
CA TYR A 239 -24.98 -11.86 -0.68
C TYR A 239 -25.19 -11.45 -2.13
N ALA A 240 -26.03 -12.21 -2.84
CA ALA A 240 -26.42 -11.87 -4.19
C ALA A 240 -27.39 -10.66 -4.21
N ASN A 241 -27.28 -9.82 -5.23
CA ASN A 241 -28.26 -8.79 -5.54
C ASN A 241 -28.75 -8.97 -7.00
N PRO A 242 -29.73 -9.85 -7.25
CA PRO A 242 -30.18 -10.16 -8.61
C PRO A 242 -30.85 -8.98 -9.31
N PHE A 243 -31.38 -8.00 -8.55
CA PHE A 243 -32.04 -6.81 -9.11
C PHE A 243 -31.06 -5.75 -9.59
N SER A 244 -29.79 -5.85 -9.21
CA SER A 244 -28.74 -4.91 -9.62
C SER A 244 -27.44 -5.67 -9.94
N PRO A 245 -27.36 -6.32 -11.11
CA PRO A 245 -26.20 -7.15 -11.49
C PRO A 245 -24.86 -6.40 -11.44
N TRP A 246 -24.86 -5.09 -11.71
CA TRP A 246 -23.66 -4.26 -11.64
C TRP A 246 -23.15 -4.03 -10.21
N THR A 247 -23.98 -4.06 -9.17
CA THR A 247 -23.52 -3.98 -7.77
C THR A 247 -23.40 -5.33 -7.08
N CYS A 248 -23.93 -6.39 -7.70
CA CYS A 248 -23.89 -7.75 -7.19
C CYS A 248 -22.47 -8.35 -7.22
N CYS A 249 -21.89 -8.58 -6.05
CA CYS A 249 -20.57 -9.21 -5.92
C CYS A 249 -20.56 -10.67 -6.40
N ILE A 250 -21.69 -11.38 -6.31
CA ILE A 250 -21.82 -12.76 -6.80
C ILE A 250 -21.82 -12.79 -8.33
N THR A 251 -22.51 -11.85 -8.98
CA THR A 251 -22.45 -11.68 -10.44
C THR A 251 -21.04 -11.30 -10.87
N ALA A 252 -20.39 -10.36 -10.19
CA ALA A 252 -19.02 -9.96 -10.48
C ALA A 252 -18.04 -11.14 -10.37
N LEU A 253 -18.22 -12.00 -9.35
CA LEU A 253 -17.40 -13.19 -9.15
C LEU A 253 -17.59 -14.20 -10.27
N GLY A 254 -18.84 -14.45 -10.67
CA GLY A 254 -19.16 -15.32 -11.79
C GLY A 254 -18.55 -14.85 -13.12
N ILE A 255 -18.62 -13.54 -13.41
CA ILE A 255 -18.00 -12.95 -14.60
C ILE A 255 -16.48 -13.15 -14.57
N TYR A 256 -15.84 -12.82 -13.45
CA TYR A 256 -14.38 -12.94 -13.33
C TYR A 256 -13.87 -14.37 -13.52
N TRP A 257 -14.54 -15.35 -12.92
CA TRP A 257 -14.19 -16.77 -13.09
C TRP A 257 -14.54 -17.33 -14.46
N ALA A 258 -15.56 -16.82 -15.14
CA ALA A 258 -15.85 -17.19 -16.52
C ALA A 258 -14.68 -16.85 -17.47
N TYR A 259 -13.94 -15.77 -17.19
CA TYR A 259 -12.71 -15.42 -17.91
C TYR A 259 -11.45 -16.18 -17.41
N SER A 260 -11.52 -16.79 -16.22
CA SER A 260 -10.41 -17.51 -15.59
C SER A 260 -10.79 -18.94 -15.17
N PRO A 261 -11.34 -19.78 -16.07
CA PRO A 261 -11.97 -21.06 -15.70
C PRO A 261 -10.98 -22.13 -15.22
N ARG A 262 -9.68 -21.92 -15.44
CA ARG A 262 -8.59 -22.84 -15.06
C ARG A 262 -7.76 -22.31 -13.89
N GLN A 263 -8.26 -21.31 -13.16
CA GLN A 263 -7.53 -20.78 -12.02
C GLN A 263 -7.48 -21.81 -10.88
N ASP A 264 -6.27 -22.21 -10.50
CA ASP A 264 -6.04 -23.14 -9.38
C ASP A 264 -6.39 -22.50 -8.02
N ALA A 265 -6.46 -23.34 -6.99
CA ALA A 265 -6.60 -22.89 -5.61
C ALA A 265 -5.47 -21.91 -5.26
N GLY A 266 -5.81 -20.80 -4.59
CA GLY A 266 -4.84 -19.74 -4.30
C GLY A 266 -5.47 -18.35 -4.25
N PRO A 267 -4.65 -17.28 -4.36
CA PRO A 267 -5.14 -15.91 -4.45
C PRO A 267 -6.17 -15.77 -5.57
N ILE A 268 -7.32 -15.13 -5.30
CA ILE A 268 -8.32 -14.85 -6.34
C ILE A 268 -7.73 -13.93 -7.41
N PHE A 269 -6.90 -12.97 -7.01
CA PHE A 269 -6.23 -12.04 -7.90
C PHE A 269 -4.75 -12.46 -8.02
N PRO A 270 -4.37 -13.31 -8.99
CA PRO A 270 -2.99 -13.80 -9.12
C PRO A 270 -2.02 -12.68 -9.50
N GLY A 271 -0.75 -12.86 -9.19
CA GLY A 271 0.32 -11.88 -9.45
C GLY A 271 0.62 -10.98 -8.25
N SER A 272 1.38 -9.91 -8.48
CA SER A 272 1.82 -8.99 -7.42
C SER A 272 1.31 -7.58 -7.66
N LEU A 273 1.07 -6.84 -6.56
CA LEU A 273 0.66 -5.44 -6.59
C LEU A 273 -0.70 -5.21 -7.28
N GLN A 274 -1.65 -6.12 -7.11
CA GLN A 274 -2.99 -6.02 -7.71
C GLN A 274 -3.74 -4.78 -7.23
N ARG A 275 -3.50 -4.33 -5.99
CA ARG A 275 -3.99 -3.02 -5.55
C ARG A 275 -3.51 -1.89 -6.45
N ASN A 276 -2.26 -1.91 -6.94
CA ASN A 276 -1.75 -0.81 -7.75
C ASN A 276 -2.31 -0.82 -9.17
N ARG A 277 -2.82 -1.99 -9.61
CA ARG A 277 -3.57 -2.14 -10.88
C ARG A 277 -4.98 -1.56 -10.78
N PHE A 278 -5.59 -1.60 -9.59
CA PHE A 278 -6.92 -1.07 -9.28
C PHE A 278 -6.87 0.42 -8.89
#